data_AF-A0A4R4IHK6-F1
#
_entry.id   AF-A0A4R4IHK6-F1
#
_cell.length_a   1.000
_cell.length_b   1.000
_cell.length_c   1.000
_cell.angle_alpha   90.00
_cell.angle_beta   90.00
_cell.angle_gamma   90.00
#
_symmetry.space_group_name_H-M   'P 1'
#
loop_
_entity.id
_entity.type
_entity.pdbx_description
1 polymer ?
#
loop_
_entity_poly.entity_id
_entity_poly.type
_entity_poly.pdbx_seq_one_letter_code
_entity_poly.pdbx_strand_id
1 'polypeptide(L)'
;MRGTALQQDATTSQRSVDDRRHDHGGRRTPARMDRMKPALPYFHERRKPLARTMRRHWQVLLGVCLLSLVSACGAKSGQDDTAMGSIDGYNSTDQAITPFYVNNHGGVSINAYSGGGSVCCILYPRKWHPGLTAKVKWATSSGKSDGDPTQTWHEAEVPIEPYDVPGSMNVHFLPNDEVRIVIFNGSPRAEGYKGPPYPEAPPGWSTRSDVEDAGVPPVPAAPQGETK
;
A
#
# COMPACT_ATOMS: atom_id res chain seq x y z
N MET A 1 -45.95 -1.08 -33.37
CA MET A 1 -47.04 -0.24 -32.82
C MET A 1 -46.40 0.70 -31.80
N ARG A 2 -46.36 2.00 -32.11
CA ARG A 2 -47.18 3.06 -31.46
C ARG A 2 -46.82 3.23 -29.98
N GLY A 3 -46.45 4.39 -29.44
CA GLY A 3 -46.41 5.78 -29.91
C GLY A 3 -45.65 6.61 -28.85
N THR A 4 -44.91 7.68 -29.18
CA THR A 4 -45.38 9.09 -29.33
C THR A 4 -46.30 9.52 -28.17
N ALA A 5 -46.18 10.68 -27.55
CA ALA A 5 -45.34 11.87 -27.66
C ALA A 5 -45.72 12.76 -26.45
N LEU A 6 -44.96 13.80 -26.14
CA LEU A 6 -45.47 15.16 -25.90
C LEU A 6 -44.27 16.13 -25.77
N GLN A 7 -43.81 16.61 -26.92
CA GLN A 7 -43.79 18.03 -27.34
C GLN A 7 -44.50 19.03 -26.37
N GLN A 8 -44.18 20.31 -26.18
CA GLN A 8 -43.44 21.39 -26.86
C GLN A 8 -43.56 22.62 -25.90
N ASP A 9 -42.67 23.61 -25.78
CA ASP A 9 -42.47 24.83 -26.61
C ASP A 9 -41.37 25.65 -25.87
N ALA A 10 -40.32 26.26 -26.44
CA ALA A 10 -40.11 27.11 -27.62
C ALA A 10 -40.64 28.55 -27.50
N THR A 11 -39.75 29.52 -27.16
CA THR A 11 -39.66 30.88 -27.76
C THR A 11 -38.46 31.63 -27.13
N THR A 12 -37.35 31.91 -27.83
CA THR A 12 -37.08 32.95 -28.86
C THR A 12 -36.74 34.34 -28.30
N SER A 13 -35.55 34.86 -28.65
CA SER A 13 -35.30 36.15 -29.35
C SER A 13 -34.04 36.90 -28.87
N GLN A 14 -32.95 36.91 -29.66
CA GLN A 14 -32.40 38.04 -30.48
C GLN A 14 -31.52 39.07 -29.72
N ARG A 15 -30.19 39.11 -29.97
CA ARG A 15 -29.40 39.92 -30.96
C ARG A 15 -29.37 41.43 -30.71
N SER A 16 -28.17 42.01 -30.55
CA SER A 16 -27.62 43.20 -31.29
C SER A 16 -26.24 43.58 -30.70
N VAL A 17 -25.12 43.52 -31.42
CA VAL A 17 -24.51 44.50 -32.37
C VAL A 17 -23.72 45.65 -31.70
N ASP A 18 -22.43 45.68 -32.07
CA ASP A 18 -21.41 46.75 -32.17
C ASP A 18 -21.64 48.15 -31.58
N ASP A 19 -20.56 48.75 -31.03
CA ASP A 19 -20.02 49.98 -31.64
C ASP A 19 -18.53 50.23 -31.29
N ARG A 20 -17.75 50.58 -32.31
CA ARG A 20 -16.43 51.23 -32.23
C ARG A 20 -16.64 52.68 -32.66
N ARG A 21 -16.03 53.66 -31.99
CA ARG A 21 -15.54 54.86 -32.71
C ARG A 21 -14.45 55.65 -31.98
N HIS A 22 -13.50 56.07 -32.81
CA HIS A 22 -12.44 57.05 -32.58
C HIS A 22 -13.00 58.47 -32.38
N ASP A 23 -12.19 59.33 -31.76
CA ASP A 23 -12.22 60.76 -32.03
C ASP A 23 -10.80 61.36 -32.17
N HIS A 24 -10.66 62.29 -33.10
CA HIS A 24 -9.46 62.96 -33.59
C HIS A 24 -9.70 64.48 -33.57
N GLY A 25 -8.77 65.25 -32.99
CA GLY A 25 -8.27 66.47 -33.65
C GLY A 25 -8.62 67.86 -33.07
N GLY A 26 -7.66 68.79 -33.23
CA GLY A 26 -7.82 70.26 -33.22
C GLY A 26 -6.82 70.98 -32.29
N ARG A 27 -5.64 71.47 -32.74
CA ARG A 27 -5.30 72.81 -33.34
C ARG A 27 -5.79 74.03 -32.52
N ARG A 28 -5.13 75.19 -32.37
CA ARG A 28 -3.81 75.83 -32.67
C ARG A 28 -3.87 77.28 -32.10
N THR A 29 -2.75 77.79 -31.53
CA THR A 29 -2.22 79.21 -31.53
C THR A 29 -2.96 80.38 -30.81
N PRO A 30 -2.32 81.57 -30.58
CA PRO A 30 -0.99 81.85 -30.00
C PRO A 30 -0.94 83.06 -28.99
N ALA A 31 0.24 83.23 -28.37
CA ALA A 31 0.93 84.46 -27.94
C ALA A 31 0.32 85.45 -26.92
N ARG A 32 1.04 85.65 -25.81
CA ARG A 32 1.52 86.98 -25.36
C ARG A 32 2.72 86.83 -24.40
N MET A 33 3.87 87.34 -24.82
CA MET A 33 5.05 87.55 -23.98
C MET A 33 4.77 88.64 -22.97
N ASP A 34 5.09 88.42 -21.70
CA ASP A 34 5.48 89.50 -20.79
C ASP A 34 6.48 88.99 -19.73
N ARG A 35 7.69 89.52 -19.85
CA ARG A 35 8.60 89.94 -18.76
C ARG A 35 9.28 88.87 -17.90
N MET A 36 10.55 88.64 -18.25
CA MET A 36 11.58 88.00 -17.42
C MET A 36 11.71 88.65 -16.03
N LYS A 37 11.77 87.80 -15.00
CA LYS A 37 12.26 88.10 -13.65
C LYS A 37 13.52 87.27 -13.38
N PRO A 38 14.52 87.82 -12.67
CA PRO A 38 15.85 87.22 -12.55
C PRO A 38 15.86 85.95 -11.71
N ALA A 39 16.75 85.04 -12.10
CA ALA A 39 16.98 83.75 -11.49
C ALA A 39 17.53 83.86 -10.07
N LEU A 40 16.82 83.26 -9.11
CA LEU A 40 17.40 82.77 -7.86
C LEU A 40 17.59 81.26 -8.00
N PRO A 41 18.76 80.70 -7.64
CA PRO A 41 18.93 79.25 -7.62
C PRO A 41 18.19 78.69 -6.40
N TYR A 42 16.89 78.41 -6.55
CA TYR A 42 16.20 77.59 -5.57
C TYR A 42 16.54 76.13 -5.87
N PHE A 43 17.55 75.63 -5.17
CA PHE A 43 17.90 74.22 -5.14
C PHE A 43 16.68 73.42 -4.69
N HIS A 44 15.99 72.79 -5.65
CA HIS A 44 14.96 71.83 -5.35
C HIS A 44 15.66 70.52 -4.97
N GLU A 45 15.98 70.36 -3.68
CA GLU A 45 16.55 69.12 -3.18
C GLU A 45 15.44 68.05 -3.14
N ARG A 46 15.17 67.43 -4.31
CA ARG A 46 14.33 66.23 -4.41
C ARG A 46 15.07 65.01 -3.86
N ARG A 47 15.29 64.93 -2.54
CA ARG A 47 15.76 63.68 -1.93
C ARG A 47 14.61 62.79 -1.48
N LYS A 48 13.78 62.28 -2.41
CA LYS A 48 12.90 61.13 -2.15
C LYS A 48 12.65 60.27 -3.40
N PRO A 49 13.62 59.47 -3.87
CA PRO A 49 13.27 58.20 -4.51
C PRO A 49 13.89 56.97 -3.83
N LEU A 50 15.03 57.09 -3.13
CA LEU A 50 15.81 55.95 -2.65
C LEU A 50 15.12 55.11 -1.55
N ALA A 51 14.39 55.75 -0.63
CA ALA A 51 13.76 55.05 0.49
C ALA A 51 12.60 54.12 0.05
N ARG A 52 11.87 54.47 -1.02
CA ARG A 52 10.73 53.68 -1.51
C ARG A 52 11.19 52.41 -2.23
N THR A 53 12.25 52.53 -3.03
CA THR A 53 12.85 51.38 -3.73
C THR A 53 13.46 50.41 -2.73
N MET A 54 14.19 50.93 -1.72
CA MET A 54 14.80 50.13 -0.66
C MET A 54 13.75 49.40 0.21
N ARG A 55 12.62 50.04 0.51
CA ARG A 55 11.49 49.41 1.22
C ARG A 55 10.84 48.29 0.40
N ARG A 56 10.70 48.47 -0.92
CA ARG A 56 10.22 47.43 -1.84
C ARG A 56 11.17 46.25 -1.92
N HIS A 57 12.47 46.50 -2.01
CA HIS A 57 13.47 45.43 -2.01
C HIS A 57 13.51 44.69 -0.65
N TRP A 58 13.38 45.40 0.47
CA TRP A 58 13.28 44.78 1.79
C TRP A 58 12.00 43.93 1.91
N GLN A 59 10.84 44.44 1.47
CA GLN A 59 9.59 43.67 1.48
C GLN A 59 9.66 42.42 0.60
N VAL A 60 10.31 42.49 -0.57
CA VAL A 60 10.53 41.32 -1.44
C VAL A 60 11.49 40.32 -0.79
N LEU A 61 12.61 40.78 -0.21
CA LEU A 61 13.57 39.91 0.47
C LEU A 61 12.97 39.22 1.72
N LEU A 62 12.16 39.93 2.50
CA LEU A 62 11.39 39.35 3.61
C LEU A 62 10.38 38.31 3.11
N GLY A 63 9.67 38.60 2.02
CA GLY A 63 8.73 37.66 1.41
C GLY A 63 9.40 36.38 0.91
N VAL A 64 10.58 36.51 0.27
CA VAL A 64 11.37 35.35 -0.19
C VAL A 64 11.90 34.52 0.98
N CYS A 65 12.35 35.14 2.07
CA CYS A 65 12.78 34.43 3.29
C CYS A 65 11.61 33.71 3.98
N LEU A 66 10.42 34.31 4.01
CA LEU A 66 9.23 33.66 4.55
C LEU A 66 8.77 32.49 3.68
N LEU A 67 8.93 32.57 2.35
CA LEU A 67 8.61 31.47 1.44
C LEU A 67 9.58 30.28 1.58
N SER A 68 10.86 30.53 1.86
CA SER A 68 11.85 29.46 2.05
C SER A 68 11.71 28.69 3.37
N LEU A 69 11.06 29.28 4.38
CA LEU A 69 10.79 28.62 5.67
C LEU A 69 9.68 27.54 5.59
N VAL A 70 8.85 27.53 4.54
CA VAL A 70 7.74 26.56 4.39
C VAL A 70 8.20 25.25 3.70
N SER A 71 9.39 25.23 3.08
CA SER A 71 9.88 24.06 2.32
C SER A 71 10.66 23.03 3.15
N ALA A 72 10.81 23.25 4.47
CA ALA A 72 11.59 22.37 5.35
C ALA A 72 10.77 21.25 6.02
N CYS A 73 9.53 21.00 5.59
CA CYS A 73 8.80 19.80 5.98
C CYS A 73 9.25 18.61 5.11
N GLY A 74 10.52 18.22 5.26
CA GLY A 74 11.03 16.98 4.72
C GLY A 74 10.43 15.84 5.52
N ALA A 75 9.34 15.25 5.02
CA ALA A 75 8.91 13.93 5.46
C ALA A 75 10.09 12.98 5.27
N LYS A 76 10.68 12.50 6.38
CA LYS A 76 11.54 11.31 6.32
C LYS A 76 10.65 10.21 5.77
N SER A 77 10.90 9.79 4.53
CA SER A 77 10.22 8.67 3.91
C SER A 77 10.50 7.43 4.76
N GLY A 78 9.50 6.96 5.50
CA GLY A 78 9.56 5.78 6.38
C GLY A 78 9.70 4.45 5.64
N GLN A 79 10.36 4.45 4.49
CA GLN A 79 10.58 3.26 3.65
C GLN A 79 11.79 2.44 4.13
N ASP A 80 12.73 3.06 4.85
CA ASP A 80 13.93 2.38 5.33
C ASP A 80 13.69 1.49 6.58
N ASP A 81 12.56 1.67 7.28
CA ASP A 81 12.28 1.00 8.55
C ASP A 81 11.50 -0.31 8.41
N THR A 82 11.01 -0.62 7.21
CA THR A 82 10.24 -1.84 6.92
C THR A 82 11.03 -2.79 6.04
N ALA A 83 10.93 -4.09 6.31
CA ALA A 83 11.40 -5.17 5.47
C ALA A 83 10.23 -5.91 4.83
N MET A 84 10.51 -6.55 3.70
CA MET A 84 9.56 -7.40 2.97
C MET A 84 10.11 -8.82 2.95
N GLY A 85 9.28 -9.80 3.30
CA GLY A 85 9.63 -11.21 3.26
C GLY A 85 8.53 -12.05 2.64
N SER A 86 8.89 -13.26 2.19
CA SER A 86 7.91 -14.31 1.94
C SER A 86 7.33 -14.85 3.25
N ILE A 87 6.15 -15.47 3.18
CA ILE A 87 5.59 -16.29 4.23
C ILE A 87 5.77 -17.76 3.82
N ASP A 88 6.51 -18.50 4.63
CA ASP A 88 6.79 -19.92 4.44
C ASP A 88 6.17 -20.71 5.61
N GLY A 89 5.30 -21.69 5.29
CA GLY A 89 4.52 -22.41 6.27
C GLY A 89 5.06 -23.81 6.57
N TYR A 90 5.07 -24.20 7.84
CA TYR A 90 5.46 -25.53 8.31
C TYR A 90 4.47 -26.04 9.35
N ASN A 91 3.95 -27.24 9.17
CA ASN A 91 2.92 -27.83 10.00
C ASN A 91 3.40 -29.16 10.59
N SER A 92 3.62 -29.19 11.89
CA SER A 92 4.01 -30.38 12.66
C SER A 92 2.82 -31.04 13.36
N THR A 93 1.60 -30.75 12.93
CA THR A 93 0.35 -31.30 13.48
C THR A 93 -0.25 -32.37 12.56
N ASP A 94 -1.23 -33.09 13.09
CA ASP A 94 -1.98 -34.14 12.41
C ASP A 94 -3.16 -33.62 11.57
N GLN A 95 -3.47 -32.32 11.67
CA GLN A 95 -4.52 -31.66 10.91
C GLN A 95 -3.92 -30.76 9.83
N ALA A 96 -4.64 -30.58 8.72
CA ALA A 96 -4.22 -29.62 7.70
C ALA A 96 -4.45 -28.18 8.20
N ILE A 97 -3.55 -27.27 7.83
CA ILE A 97 -3.68 -25.83 8.08
C ILE A 97 -4.17 -25.17 6.79
N THR A 98 -5.45 -24.85 6.71
CA THR A 98 -6.06 -24.28 5.50
C THR A 98 -7.32 -23.48 5.86
N PRO A 99 -7.35 -22.15 5.68
CA PRO A 99 -6.23 -21.24 5.36
C PRO A 99 -5.49 -20.74 6.64
N PHE A 100 -4.38 -20.02 6.46
CA PHE A 100 -3.79 -19.19 7.51
C PHE A 100 -3.34 -17.80 7.03
N TYR A 101 -3.21 -16.89 7.99
CA TYR A 101 -2.86 -15.49 7.77
C TYR A 101 -1.90 -14.99 8.85
N VAL A 102 -0.94 -14.14 8.47
CA VAL A 102 -0.11 -13.37 9.39
C VAL A 102 -0.32 -11.88 9.13
N ASN A 103 -0.77 -11.13 10.14
CA ASN A 103 -1.16 -9.72 10.00
C ASN A 103 -2.04 -9.49 8.75
N ASN A 104 -3.04 -10.36 8.56
CA ASN A 104 -3.96 -10.39 7.42
C ASN A 104 -3.34 -10.75 6.04
N HIS A 105 -2.06 -11.11 5.96
CA HIS A 105 -1.43 -11.62 4.74
C HIS A 105 -1.54 -13.14 4.70
N GLY A 106 -2.11 -13.69 3.63
CA GLY A 106 -2.35 -15.14 3.50
C GLY A 106 -1.08 -15.95 3.27
N GLY A 107 -1.01 -17.12 3.89
CA GLY A 107 0.00 -18.14 3.62
C GLY A 107 -0.51 -19.26 2.71
N VAL A 108 0.36 -20.23 2.41
CA VAL A 108 -0.01 -21.46 1.69
C VAL A 108 -0.86 -22.39 2.56
N SER A 109 -1.74 -23.19 1.97
CA SER A 109 -2.36 -24.30 2.70
C SER A 109 -1.31 -25.40 2.94
N ILE A 110 -1.26 -25.95 4.15
CA ILE A 110 -0.21 -26.89 4.58
C ILE A 110 -0.86 -28.19 5.06
N ASN A 111 -0.48 -29.32 4.48
CA ASN A 111 -0.96 -30.63 4.94
C ASN A 111 -0.35 -30.99 6.30
N ALA A 112 -0.93 -31.99 6.98
CA ALA A 112 -0.37 -32.56 8.19
C ALA A 112 1.10 -32.99 8.01
N TYR A 113 1.93 -32.74 9.02
CA TYR A 113 3.36 -33.09 9.06
C TYR A 113 4.15 -32.72 7.80
N SER A 114 3.87 -31.56 7.22
CA SER A 114 4.48 -31.09 5.99
C SER A 114 4.79 -29.60 6.06
N GLY A 115 5.56 -29.09 5.12
CA GLY A 115 5.85 -27.67 5.06
C GLY A 115 6.55 -27.29 3.76
N GLY A 116 6.82 -26.00 3.63
CA GLY A 116 7.26 -25.41 2.37
C GLY A 116 6.09 -24.84 1.59
N GLY A 117 6.39 -24.29 0.42
CA GLY A 117 5.49 -23.36 -0.27
C GLY A 117 5.62 -21.96 0.31
N SER A 118 5.71 -20.97 -0.58
CA SER A 118 6.07 -19.60 -0.25
C SER A 118 5.08 -18.65 -0.90
N VAL A 119 4.47 -17.77 -0.11
CA VAL A 119 3.62 -16.68 -0.63
C VAL A 119 4.29 -15.34 -0.35
N CYS A 120 4.38 -14.50 -1.36
CA CYS A 120 4.84 -13.12 -1.20
C CYS A 120 3.64 -12.17 -1.06
N CYS A 121 3.67 -11.12 -0.26
CA CYS A 121 4.75 -10.67 0.61
C CYS A 121 4.16 -10.13 1.91
N ILE A 122 4.87 -10.31 3.03
CA ILE A 122 4.55 -9.67 4.31
C ILE A 122 5.51 -8.52 4.58
N LEU A 123 4.96 -7.45 5.15
CA LEU A 123 5.73 -6.32 5.68
C LEU A 123 5.90 -6.47 7.19
N TYR A 124 7.13 -6.28 7.67
CA TYR A 124 7.47 -6.28 9.10
C TYR A 124 8.65 -5.33 9.36
N PRO A 125 8.93 -4.93 10.61
CA PRO A 125 10.05 -4.03 10.90
C PRO A 125 11.38 -4.57 10.36
N ARG A 126 12.26 -3.70 9.88
CA ARG A 126 13.59 -4.11 9.40
C ARG A 126 14.52 -4.52 10.55
N LYS A 127 14.33 -3.92 11.72
CA LYS A 127 15.12 -4.19 12.93
C LYS A 127 14.21 -4.80 13.98
N TRP A 128 14.65 -5.90 14.56
CA TRP A 128 13.94 -6.50 15.69
C TRP A 128 13.98 -5.58 16.92
N HIS A 129 12.92 -5.65 17.74
CA HIS A 129 12.88 -5.03 19.06
C HIS A 129 12.09 -5.90 20.04
N PRO A 130 12.31 -5.75 21.36
CA PRO A 130 11.50 -6.43 22.37
C PRO A 130 10.01 -6.13 22.20
N GLY A 131 9.17 -7.16 22.35
CA GLY A 131 7.72 -7.05 22.19
C GLY A 131 7.23 -7.04 20.74
N LEU A 132 8.09 -7.29 19.75
CA LEU A 132 7.66 -7.46 18.37
C LEU A 132 6.82 -8.76 18.23
N THR A 133 5.54 -8.61 17.89
CA THR A 133 4.61 -9.72 17.63
C THR A 133 3.98 -9.62 16.24
N ALA A 134 3.39 -10.72 15.79
CA ALA A 134 2.47 -10.74 14.68
C ALA A 134 1.21 -11.53 15.07
N LYS A 135 0.07 -11.07 14.58
CA LYS A 135 -1.18 -11.78 14.73
C LYS A 135 -1.26 -12.90 13.70
N VAL A 136 -1.35 -14.14 14.16
CA VAL A 136 -1.53 -15.31 13.31
C VAL A 136 -2.95 -15.83 13.50
N LYS A 137 -3.65 -16.04 12.38
CA LYS A 137 -4.98 -16.67 12.36
C LYS A 137 -4.93 -17.85 11.42
N TRP A 138 -5.37 -19.02 11.86
CA TRP A 138 -5.34 -20.23 11.05
C TRP A 138 -6.58 -21.11 11.30
N ALA A 139 -6.89 -21.96 10.33
CA ALA A 139 -7.91 -22.98 10.48
C ALA A 139 -7.28 -24.36 10.39
N THR A 140 -7.61 -25.24 11.33
CA THR A 140 -7.32 -26.68 11.23
C THR A 140 -8.49 -27.40 10.56
N SER A 141 -8.21 -28.33 9.64
CA SER A 141 -9.23 -29.19 9.02
C SER A 141 -8.83 -30.67 9.08
N SER A 142 -9.84 -31.53 9.21
CA SER A 142 -9.66 -32.98 9.39
C SER A 142 -9.38 -33.74 8.08
N GLY A 143 -9.25 -33.04 6.94
CA GLY A 143 -8.82 -33.68 5.70
C GLY A 143 -9.27 -33.09 4.37
N LYS A 144 -9.77 -31.85 4.27
CA LYS A 144 -10.01 -31.20 2.96
C LYS A 144 -9.61 -29.72 2.93
N SER A 145 -9.23 -29.31 1.73
CA SER A 145 -8.90 -27.95 1.28
C SER A 145 -9.94 -26.90 1.65
N ASP A 146 -9.59 -25.63 1.44
CA ASP A 146 -10.41 -24.44 1.68
C ASP A 146 -11.91 -24.63 1.41
N GLY A 147 -12.73 -24.38 2.44
CA GLY A 147 -14.19 -24.49 2.37
C GLY A 147 -14.78 -25.74 3.06
N ASP A 148 -13.96 -26.53 3.74
CA ASP A 148 -14.45 -27.61 4.61
C ASP A 148 -15.27 -27.02 5.79
N PRO A 149 -16.56 -27.40 5.96
CA PRO A 149 -17.38 -26.93 7.07
C PRO A 149 -16.89 -27.41 8.45
N THR A 150 -15.90 -28.29 8.51
CA THR A 150 -15.28 -28.81 9.74
C THR A 150 -14.06 -27.99 10.21
N GLN A 151 -13.78 -26.84 9.58
CA GLN A 151 -12.70 -25.95 9.99
C GLN A 151 -12.87 -25.46 11.44
N THR A 152 -11.83 -25.67 12.24
CA THR A 152 -11.69 -25.04 13.57
C THR A 152 -10.75 -23.86 13.46
N TRP A 153 -11.23 -22.66 13.78
CA TRP A 153 -10.43 -21.43 13.70
C TRP A 153 -9.70 -21.14 15.00
N HIS A 154 -8.46 -20.69 14.84
CA HIS A 154 -7.54 -20.32 15.90
C HIS A 154 -6.94 -18.95 15.61
N GLU A 155 -6.56 -18.23 16.67
CA GLU A 155 -5.92 -16.92 16.57
C GLU A 155 -4.98 -16.71 17.76
N ALA A 156 -3.78 -16.17 17.49
CA ALA A 156 -2.79 -15.87 18.52
C ALA A 156 -1.93 -14.64 18.15
N GLU A 157 -1.52 -13.89 19.16
CA GLU A 157 -0.43 -12.91 19.05
C GLU A 157 0.90 -13.63 19.29
N VAL A 158 1.67 -13.83 18.22
CA VAL A 158 2.88 -14.64 18.23
C VAL A 158 4.11 -13.75 18.24
N PRO A 159 5.02 -13.90 19.22
CA PRO A 159 6.31 -13.20 19.19
C PRO A 159 7.10 -13.56 17.94
N ILE A 160 7.64 -12.54 17.25
CA ILE A 160 8.65 -12.75 16.22
C ILE A 160 10.00 -12.88 16.93
N GLU A 161 10.67 -14.00 16.71
CA GLU A 161 11.98 -14.25 17.34
C GLU A 161 13.03 -13.22 16.92
N PRO A 162 14.04 -12.95 17.76
CA PRO A 162 15.14 -12.04 17.43
C PRO A 162 15.81 -12.37 16.09
N TYR A 163 15.96 -11.35 15.24
CA TYR A 163 16.70 -11.44 13.98
C TYR A 163 17.57 -10.20 13.77
N ASP A 164 18.76 -10.42 13.21
CA ASP A 164 19.70 -9.35 12.83
C ASP A 164 19.57 -8.97 11.36
N VAL A 165 19.24 -9.96 10.51
CA VAL A 165 19.13 -9.81 9.06
C VAL A 165 17.69 -10.13 8.64
N PRO A 166 16.97 -9.21 7.97
CA PRO A 166 15.66 -9.50 7.41
C PRO A 166 15.71 -10.65 6.40
N GLY A 167 14.59 -11.36 6.28
CA GLY A 167 14.44 -12.46 5.34
C GLY A 167 13.01 -12.98 5.23
N SER A 168 12.89 -14.26 4.90
CA SER A 168 11.61 -14.96 4.87
C SER A 168 11.05 -15.20 6.27
N MET A 169 9.73 -15.05 6.42
CA MET A 169 8.99 -15.34 7.64
C MET A 169 8.56 -16.80 7.64
N ASN A 170 9.24 -17.62 8.43
CA ASN A 170 8.93 -19.04 8.60
C ASN A 170 7.93 -19.19 9.76
N VAL A 171 6.72 -19.63 9.45
CA VAL A 171 5.62 -19.84 10.40
C VAL A 171 5.49 -21.33 10.68
N HIS A 172 5.66 -21.72 11.94
CA HIS A 172 5.57 -23.10 12.40
C HIS A 172 4.30 -23.30 13.22
N PHE A 173 3.44 -24.21 12.79
CA PHE A 173 2.31 -24.73 13.55
C PHE A 173 2.75 -26.01 14.26
N LEU A 174 2.65 -26.01 15.59
CA LEU A 174 3.12 -27.06 16.48
C LEU A 174 1.93 -27.70 17.22
N PRO A 175 2.10 -28.89 17.81
CA PRO A 175 1.07 -29.50 18.64
C PRO A 175 0.58 -28.57 19.77
N ASN A 176 -0.68 -28.73 20.17
CA ASN A 176 -1.37 -27.90 21.19
C ASN A 176 -1.58 -26.43 20.78
N ASP A 177 -1.83 -26.17 19.49
CA ASP A 177 -2.11 -24.84 18.94
C ASP A 177 -0.99 -23.81 19.19
N GLU A 178 0.24 -24.29 19.38
CA GLU A 178 1.42 -23.42 19.51
C GLU A 178 1.92 -22.98 18.12
N VAL A 179 2.26 -21.70 17.99
CA VAL A 179 2.82 -21.13 16.77
C VAL A 179 4.13 -20.44 17.07
N ARG A 180 5.13 -20.65 16.20
CA ARG A 180 6.42 -19.94 16.26
C ARG A 180 6.73 -19.24 14.95
N ILE A 181 7.30 -18.04 15.04
CA ILE A 181 7.71 -17.24 13.88
C ILE A 181 9.21 -16.97 13.92
N VAL A 182 9.90 -17.38 12.86
CA VAL A 182 11.35 -17.21 12.70
C VAL A 182 11.64 -16.49 11.40
N ILE A 183 12.42 -15.41 11.45
CA ILE A 183 12.93 -14.73 10.26
C ILE A 183 14.24 -15.38 9.82
N PHE A 184 14.25 -16.02 8.65
CA PHE A 184 15.43 -16.71 8.14
C PHE A 184 15.35 -16.93 6.62
N ASN A 185 16.47 -16.71 5.91
CA ASN A 185 16.56 -16.94 4.45
C ASN A 185 16.92 -18.40 4.17
N GLY A 186 15.92 -19.28 4.22
CA GLY A 186 16.07 -20.70 3.92
C GLY A 186 15.00 -21.54 4.62
N SER A 187 15.04 -22.86 4.40
CA SER A 187 14.14 -23.79 5.07
C SER A 187 14.67 -24.22 6.44
N PRO A 188 13.84 -24.82 7.31
CA PRO A 188 14.27 -25.44 8.56
C PRO A 188 15.35 -26.53 8.44
N ARG A 189 15.64 -27.01 7.23
CA ARG A 189 16.74 -27.95 6.96
C ARG A 189 18.09 -27.28 6.70
N ALA A 190 18.11 -25.96 6.54
CA ALA A 190 19.32 -25.23 6.23
C ALA A 190 20.22 -25.06 7.45
N GLU A 191 21.54 -25.00 7.21
CA GLU A 191 22.52 -24.73 8.25
C GLU A 191 22.25 -23.36 8.92
N GLY A 192 22.38 -23.30 10.24
CA GLY A 192 22.19 -22.07 11.01
C GLY A 192 20.74 -21.71 11.30
N TYR A 193 19.77 -22.53 10.88
CA TYR A 193 18.37 -22.37 11.30
C TYR A 193 18.22 -22.61 12.80
N LYS A 194 17.55 -21.68 13.51
CA LYS A 194 17.37 -21.72 14.98
C LYS A 194 15.93 -21.95 15.44
N GLY A 195 15.02 -22.20 14.50
CA GLY A 195 13.62 -22.49 14.78
C GLY A 195 13.33 -23.97 15.02
N PRO A 196 12.04 -24.36 15.09
CA PRO A 196 11.64 -25.76 15.11
C PRO A 196 12.17 -26.54 13.90
N PRO A 197 12.45 -27.85 14.03
CA PRO A 197 12.91 -28.65 12.90
C PRO A 197 11.86 -28.70 11.77
N TYR A 198 12.26 -29.16 10.59
CA TYR A 198 11.28 -29.42 9.54
C TYR A 198 10.27 -30.48 10.01
N PRO A 199 8.96 -30.32 9.74
CA PRO A 199 7.95 -31.28 10.15
C PRO A 199 8.15 -32.69 9.59
N GLU A 200 8.06 -33.70 10.45
CA GLU A 200 8.14 -35.11 10.04
C GLU A 200 6.94 -35.88 10.59
N ALA A 201 6.37 -36.73 9.75
CA ALA A 201 5.25 -37.57 10.14
C ALA A 201 5.75 -38.68 11.07
N PRO A 202 5.00 -39.02 12.15
CA PRO A 202 5.39 -40.11 13.02
C PRO A 202 5.34 -41.45 12.27
N PRO A 203 6.14 -42.47 12.69
CA PRO A 203 6.10 -43.78 12.07
C PRO A 203 4.68 -44.37 12.04
N GLY A 204 4.27 -44.87 10.88
CA GLY A 204 2.92 -45.41 10.68
C GLY A 204 1.83 -44.36 10.43
N TRP A 205 2.20 -43.08 10.30
CA TRP A 205 1.27 -42.05 9.83
C TRP A 205 0.90 -42.30 8.36
N SER A 206 -0.40 -42.36 8.11
CA SER A 206 -0.99 -42.37 6.78
C SER A 206 -1.93 -41.18 6.67
N THR A 207 -2.05 -40.59 5.48
CA THR A 207 -3.09 -39.58 5.29
C THR A 207 -4.46 -40.25 5.44
N ARG A 208 -5.48 -39.49 5.87
CA ARG A 208 -6.83 -40.04 5.98
C ARG A 208 -7.32 -40.61 4.65
N SER A 209 -6.89 -40.02 3.53
CA SER A 209 -7.16 -40.52 2.18
C SER A 209 -6.57 -41.92 1.94
N ASP A 210 -5.38 -42.20 2.48
CA ASP A 210 -4.78 -43.53 2.40
C ASP A 210 -5.58 -44.57 3.22
N VAL A 211 -6.17 -44.16 4.34
CA VAL A 211 -7.02 -45.03 5.19
C VAL A 211 -8.39 -45.26 4.55
N GLU A 212 -8.98 -44.22 3.94
CA GLU A 212 -10.25 -44.31 3.23
C GLU A 212 -10.14 -45.19 1.99
N ASP A 213 -9.05 -45.10 1.22
CA ASP A 213 -8.77 -45.95 0.04
C ASP A 213 -8.49 -47.40 0.43
N ALA A 214 -7.77 -47.64 1.54
CA ALA A 214 -7.56 -48.98 2.07
C ALA A 214 -8.84 -49.68 2.54
N GLY A 215 -9.92 -48.93 2.77
CA GLY A 215 -11.25 -49.43 3.09
C GLY A 215 -12.16 -49.67 1.88
N VAL A 216 -11.75 -49.29 0.66
CA VAL A 216 -12.53 -49.53 -0.55
C VAL A 216 -12.21 -50.93 -1.09
N PRO A 217 -13.14 -51.90 -1.05
CA PRO A 217 -12.91 -53.19 -1.69
C PRO A 217 -12.67 -52.98 -3.19
N PRO A 218 -11.81 -53.79 -3.83
CA PRO A 218 -11.53 -53.65 -5.25
C PRO A 218 -12.84 -53.69 -6.04
N VAL A 219 -13.05 -52.70 -6.93
CA VAL A 219 -14.20 -52.67 -7.82
C VAL A 219 -14.22 -53.99 -8.60
N PRO A 220 -15.27 -54.82 -8.49
CA PRO A 220 -15.31 -56.07 -9.23
C PRO A 220 -15.20 -55.77 -10.73
N ALA A 221 -14.30 -56.48 -11.40
CA ALA A 221 -14.10 -56.32 -12.84
C ALA A 221 -15.46 -56.46 -13.55
N ALA A 222 -15.80 -55.47 -14.37
CA ALA A 222 -17.01 -55.50 -15.17
C ALA A 222 -17.04 -56.82 -15.97
N PRO A 223 -18.19 -57.54 -16.01
CA PRO A 223 -18.28 -58.76 -16.77
C PRO A 223 -17.94 -58.44 -18.24
N GLN A 224 -16.93 -59.12 -18.76
CA GLN A 224 -16.59 -59.01 -20.17
C GLN A 224 -17.80 -59.52 -20.96
N GLY A 225 -18.47 -58.60 -21.67
CA GLY A 225 -19.61 -58.93 -22.49
C GLY A 225 -19.21 -60.00 -23.50
N GLU A 226 -19.86 -61.16 -23.41
CA GLU A 226 -19.81 -62.18 -24.46
C GLU A 226 -20.44 -61.56 -25.72
N THR A 227 -19.61 -61.23 -26.69
CA THR A 227 -20.05 -60.96 -28.06
C THR A 227 -20.59 -62.26 -28.64
N LYS A 228 -21.90 -62.34 -28.78
CA LYS A 228 -22.58 -63.38 -29.56
C LYS A 228 -22.78 -62.91 -31.00
#